data_AF-A0A1H1KQ92-F1
#
_entry.id   AF-A0A1H1KQ92-F1
#
_cell.length_a   1.000
_cell.length_b   1.000
_cell.length_c   1.000
_cell.angle_alpha   90.00
_cell.angle_beta   90.00
_cell.angle_gamma   90.00
#
_symmetry.space_group_name_H-M   'P 1'
#
loop_
_entity.id
_entity.type
_entity.pdbx_description
1 polymer ?
#
loop_
_entity_poly.entity_id
_entity_poly.type
_entity_poly.pdbx_seq_one_letter_code
_entity_poly.pdbx_strand_id
1 'polypeptide(L)' 'MREADLRPATREEVLQSLAIALRFNGRKRYHQADDYMADMTAEHLAKHLEASGYVVMKRRPLQGHGSMSGLRRAPGD' A
#
# COMPACT_ATOMS: atom_id res chain seq x y z
N MET A 1 6.52 -18.14 -5.34
CA MET A 1 6.61 -16.71 -4.97
C MET A 1 7.92 -16.55 -4.22
N ARG A 2 8.93 -15.86 -4.76
CA ARG A 2 10.19 -15.68 -4.02
C ARG A 2 10.00 -14.57 -3.00
N GLU A 3 10.24 -14.85 -1.72
CA GLU A 3 10.16 -13.90 -0.60
C GLU A 3 11.08 -12.68 -0.77
N ALA A 4 12.02 -12.75 -1.71
CA ALA A 4 12.99 -11.71 -2.07
C ALA A 4 12.39 -10.36 -2.50
N ASP A 5 11.07 -10.25 -2.69
CA ASP A 5 10.41 -9.01 -3.11
C ASP A 5 9.56 -8.36 -1.99
N LEU A 6 9.67 -8.86 -0.76
CA LEU A 6 9.01 -8.28 0.41
C LEU A 6 9.91 -7.25 1.08
N ARG A 7 9.34 -6.10 1.44
CA ARG A 7 9.98 -5.09 2.29
C ARG A 7 9.14 -4.80 3.53
N PRO A 8 9.73 -4.40 4.66
CA PRO A 8 8.95 -3.86 5.76
C PRO A 8 8.12 -2.66 5.26
N ALA A 9 6.84 -2.67 5.59
CA ALA A 9 5.93 -1.57 5.34
C ALA A 9 6.25 -0.42 6.31
N THR A 10 6.17 0.82 5.83
CA THR A 10 6.27 1.96 6.74
C THR A 10 4.97 2.11 7.53
N ARG A 11 5.02 2.78 8.68
CA ARG A 11 3.85 3.09 9.49
C ARG A 11 2.75 3.76 8.67
N GLU A 12 3.12 4.73 7.84
CA GLU A 12 2.18 5.45 6.96
C GLU A 12 1.46 4.52 5.97
N GLU A 13 2.17 3.55 5.38
CA GLU A 13 1.58 2.60 4.46
C GLU A 13 0.58 1.66 5.16
N VAL A 14 0.88 1.26 6.40
CA VAL A 14 -0.02 0.45 7.22
C VAL A 14 -1.27 1.25 7.59
N LEU A 15 -1.11 2.50 8.04
CA LEU A 15 -2.22 3.41 8.36
C LEU A 15 -3.16 3.59 7.18
N GLN A 16 -2.62 3.94 6.01
CA GLN A 16 -3.40 4.12 4.79
C GLN A 16 -4.16 2.84 4.41
N SER A 17 -3.50 1.68 4.52
CA SER A 17 -4.13 0.38 4.20
C SER A 17 -5.27 0.05 5.15
N LEU A 18 -5.09 0.29 6.46
CA LEU A 18 -6.10 0.04 7.48
C LEU A 18 -7.27 1.03 7.36
N ALA A 19 -7.01 2.32 7.13
CA ALA A 19 -8.05 3.32 6.93
C ALA A 19 -8.93 2.96 5.72
N ILE A 20 -8.33 2.51 4.61
CA ILE A 20 -9.07 2.02 3.45
C ILE A 20 -9.91 0.78 3.80
N ALA A 21 -9.33 -0.22 4.48
CA ALA A 21 -10.05 -1.43 4.85
C ALA A 21 -11.24 -1.15 5.79
N LEU A 22 -11.11 -0.16 6.67
CA LEU A 22 -12.19 0.26 7.58
C LEU A 22 -13.28 1.05 6.86
N ARG A 23 -12.92 1.82 5.83
CA ARG A 23 -13.87 2.57 5.00
C ARG A 23 -14.58 1.69 3.96
N PHE A 24 -13.94 0.61 3.49
CA PHE A 24 -14.40 -0.19 2.36
C PHE A 24 -14.38 -1.70 2.67
N ASN A 25 -15.54 -2.35 2.58
CA ASN A 25 -15.62 -3.81 2.48
C ASN A 25 -15.71 -4.21 1.00
N GLY A 26 -14.55 -4.44 0.38
CA GLY A 26 -14.46 -4.69 -1.06
C GLY A 26 -14.84 -3.45 -1.87
N ARG A 27 -15.95 -3.51 -2.61
CA ARG A 27 -16.44 -2.38 -3.44
C ARG A 27 -17.45 -1.48 -2.71
N LYS A 28 -17.94 -1.87 -1.54
CA LYS A 28 -18.99 -1.12 -0.81
C LYS A 28 -18.36 -0.34 0.34
N ARG A 29 -18.63 0.97 0.41
CA ARG A 29 -18.28 1.78 1.58
C ARG A 29 -19.10 1.33 2.78
N TYR A 30 -18.47 1.24 3.95
CA TYR A 30 -19.20 1.08 5.20
C TYR A 30 -19.97 2.37 5.48
N HIS A 31 -21.31 2.31 5.45
CA HIS A 31 -22.16 3.47 5.74
C HIS A 31 -22.01 4.01 7.18
N GLN A 32 -21.43 3.22 8.10
CA GLN A 32 -21.15 3.59 9.49
C GLN A 32 -19.70 4.01 9.74
N ALA A 33 -18.79 3.87 8.77
CA ALA A 33 -17.42 4.31 8.93
C ALA A 33 -17.34 5.80 8.62
N ASP A 34 -17.44 6.65 9.65
CA ASP A 34 -17.01 8.04 9.52
C ASP A 34 -15.53 8.07 9.18
N ASP A 35 -15.15 8.87 8.17
CA ASP A 35 -13.77 8.95 7.69
C ASP A 35 -12.77 9.23 8.82
N TYR A 36 -13.19 10.06 9.80
CA TYR A 36 -12.42 10.38 11.00
C TYR A 36 -12.27 9.20 11.97
N MET A 37 -13.34 8.43 12.20
CA MET A 37 -13.28 7.23 13.05
C MET A 37 -12.42 6.14 12.42
N ALA A 38 -12.45 6.00 11.09
CA ALA A 38 -11.62 5.06 10.35
C ALA A 38 -10.12 5.41 10.49
N ASP A 39 -9.75 6.69 10.35
CA ASP A 39 -8.35 7.12 10.53
C ASP A 39 -7.88 6.93 11.98
N MET A 40 -8.70 7.31 12.96
CA MET A 40 -8.37 7.12 14.38
C MET A 40 -8.20 5.65 14.75
N THR A 41 -9.07 4.79 14.23
CA THR A 41 -9.01 3.34 14.47
C THR A 41 -7.78 2.72 13.77
N ALA A 42 -7.47 3.15 12.54
CA ALA A 42 -6.26 2.73 11.84
C ALA A 42 -4.99 3.11 12.63
N GLU A 43 -4.96 4.31 13.21
CA GLU A 43 -3.86 4.75 14.05
C GLU A 43 -3.70 3.92 15.32
N HIS A 44 -4.79 3.67 16.03
CA HIS A 44 -4.76 2.87 17.25
C HIS A 44 -4.27 1.44 16.98
N LEU A 45 -4.74 0.83 15.88
CA LEU A 45 -4.32 -0.50 15.45
C LEU A 45 -2.84 -0.52 15.04
N ALA A 46 -2.37 0.42 14.24
CA ALA A 46 -0.97 0.50 13.83
C ALA A 46 -0.05 0.62 15.05
N LYS A 47 -0.38 1.51 15.99
CA LYS A 47 0.37 1.68 17.24
C LYS A 47 0.42 0.40 18.06
N HIS A 48 -0.69 -0.34 18.14
CA HIS A 48 -0.74 -1.61 18.87
C HIS A 48 0.09 -2.71 18.20
N LEU A 49 0.08 -2.76 16.86
CA LEU A 49 0.92 -3.68 16.09
C LEU A 49 2.41 -3.40 16.31
N GLU A 50 2.82 -2.14 16.27
CA GLU A 50 4.20 -1.72 16.57
C GLU A 50 4.60 -2.09 18.00
N ALA A 51 3.74 -1.78 18.99
CA ALA A 51 4.01 -2.09 20.40
C ALA A 51 4.08 -3.60 20.69
N SER A 52 3.38 -4.41 19.91
CA SER A 52 3.37 -5.88 20.04
C SER A 52 4.50 -6.56 19.24
N GLY A 53 5.31 -5.78 18.52
CA GLY A 53 6.46 -6.29 17.74
C GLY A 53 6.09 -6.88 16.37
N TYR A 54 4.89 -6.60 15.84
CA TYR A 54 4.52 -7.04 14.50
C TYR A 54 5.20 -6.17 13.42
N VAL A 55 5.82 -6.82 12.45
CA VAL A 55 6.36 -6.17 11.26
C VAL A 55 5.52 -6.58 10.05
N VAL A 56 4.78 -5.62 9.49
CA VAL A 56 3.99 -5.85 8.28
C VAL A 56 4.94 -5.81 7.08
N MET A 57 4.92 -6.87 6.27
CA MET A 57 5.71 -6.92 5.03
C MET A 57 4.83 -6.54 3.84
N LYS A 58 5.26 -5.52 3.09
CA LYS A 58 4.64 -5.09 1.84
C LYS A 58 5.43 -5.64 0.66
N ARG A 59 4.72 -6.25 -0.29
CA ARG A 59 5.30 -6.66 -1.57
C ARG A 59 5.70 -5.42 -2.36
N ARG A 60 6.92 -5.40 -2.93
CA ARG A 60 7.29 -4.32 -3.84
C ARG A 60 6.34 -4.34 -5.03
N PRO A 61 5.97 -3.17 -5.56
CA PRO A 61 5.26 -3.13 -6.82
C PRO A 61 6.14 -3.84 -7.85
N LEU A 62 5.59 -4.88 -8.49
CA LEU A 62 6.23 -5.56 -9.60
C LEU A 62 6.69 -4.47 -10.57
N GLN A 63 7.99 -4.33 -10.79
CA GLN A 63 8.53 -3.42 -11.80
C GLN A 63 7.96 -3.88 -13.14
N GLY A 64 6.88 -3.23 -13.56
CA GLY A 64 6.29 -3.43 -14.87
C GLY A 64 7.33 -3.03 -15.89
N HIS A 65 7.78 -4.01 -16.66
CA HIS A 65 8.61 -3.83 -17.85
C HIS A 65 7.88 -2.86 -18.78
N GLY A 66 8.24 -1.58 -18.72
CA GLY A 66 7.51 -0.50 -19.35
C GLY A 66 8.42 0.65 -19.76
N SER A 67 9.65 0.35 -20.16
CA SER A 67 10.53 1.27 -20.87
C SER A 67 10.76 0.76 -22.29
N MET A 68 9.70 0.75 -23.12
CA MET A 68 9.91 0.99 -24.55
C MET A 68 10.20 2.49 -24.75
N SER A 69 11.33 2.94 -24.24
CA SER A 69 11.96 4.20 -24.63
C SER A 69 13.11 3.84 -25.57
N GLY A 70 12.77 3.45 -26.80
CA GLY A 70 13.71 2.86 -27.75
C GLY A 70 13.31 2.92 -29.22
N LEU A 71 12.43 3.83 -29.64
CA LEU A 71 12.21 4.18 -31.05
C LEU A 71 12.29 5.72 -31.13
N ARG A 72 13.11 6.38 -31.93
CA ARG A 72 13.93 6.00 -33.09
C ARG A 72 15.03 7.07 -33.22
N ARG A 73 16.30 6.67 -33.33
CA ARG A 73 17.40 7.52 -33.80
C ARG A 73 17.33 7.58 -35.34
N ALA A 74 17.56 8.76 -35.90
CA ALA A 74 17.37 9.14 -37.31
C ALA A 74 18.18 8.31 -38.33
N PRO A 75 17.81 8.40 -39.62
CA PRO A 75 18.70 8.98 -40.64
C PRO A 75 17.93 10.05 -41.46
N GLY A 76 18.49 11.18 -41.89
CA GLY A 76 19.63 11.29 -42.80
C GLY A 76 19.11 11.31 -44.25
N ASP A 77 18.69 12.47 -44.74
CA ASP A 77 18.91 13.00 -46.11
C ASP A 77 18.71 14.53 -46.08
#